data_AF-A0A200QB75-F1
#
_entry.id   AF-A0A200QB75-F1
#
_cell.length_a   1.000
_cell.length_b   1.000
_cell.length_c   1.000
_cell.angle_alpha   90.00
_cell.angle_beta   90.00
_cell.angle_gamma   90.00
#
_symmetry.space_group_name_H-M   'P 1'
#
loop_
_entity.id
_entity.type
_entity.pdbx_description
1 polymer ?
#
loop_
_entity_poly.entity_id
_entity_poly.type
_entity_poly.pdbx_seq_one_letter_code
_entity_poly.pdbx_strand_id
1 'polypeptide(L)'
;MLLMSLTNGYPLPPVPPPVMAPAMAPVAVPVPSPTIPKLPIRKPVAVQGVVFCKSCKYIKEDTLQDAKPLVGAVVKMVCYNTNRPKFPIVMTATTDKNGYFFIPPTKKVTTYGAQTRCRVFLAAAPKGSKCKLPTNLHGGIRGAYLKPTKPATPVDFALYTVGPFAFNPIPSSCKY
;
A
#
# COMPACT_ATOMS: atom_id res chain seq x y z
N MET A 1 65.64 83.31 -11.96
CA MET A 1 64.54 84.31 -11.88
C MET A 1 63.25 83.51 -11.76
N LEU A 2 62.34 83.72 -10.83
CA LEU A 2 62.16 84.78 -9.85
C LEU A 2 61.35 84.14 -8.71
N LEU A 3 61.67 84.52 -7.48
CA LEU A 3 60.78 84.39 -6.34
C LEU A 3 59.42 85.04 -6.66
N MET A 4 58.36 84.62 -5.98
CA MET A 4 57.57 85.49 -5.10
C MET A 4 56.42 84.69 -4.48
N SER A 5 56.55 84.52 -3.17
CA SER A 5 55.54 84.23 -2.16
C SER A 5 54.28 85.08 -2.36
N LEU A 6 53.10 84.59 -1.94
CA LEU A 6 52.13 85.43 -1.25
C LEU A 6 51.18 84.58 -0.39
N THR A 7 51.00 85.09 0.82
CA THR A 7 50.22 84.62 1.97
C THR A 7 48.72 84.60 1.71
N ASN A 8 47.98 83.70 2.37
CA ASN A 8 46.74 84.06 3.06
C ASN A 8 46.31 82.94 4.01
N GLY A 9 46.42 83.21 5.31
CA GLY A 9 45.80 82.41 6.36
C GLY A 9 44.30 82.66 6.37
N TYR A 10 43.53 81.69 5.87
CA TYR A 10 42.09 81.64 6.06
C TYR A 10 41.78 80.78 7.29
N PRO A 11 40.82 81.20 8.15
CA PRO A 11 40.43 80.39 9.30
C PRO A 11 39.79 79.08 8.84
N LEU A 12 40.24 77.96 9.41
CA LEU A 12 39.69 76.64 9.10
C LEU A 12 38.21 76.59 9.54
N PRO A 13 37.29 76.08 8.69
CA PRO A 13 35.91 75.91 9.07
C PRO A 13 35.78 74.87 10.20
N PRO A 14 34.75 74.99 11.06
CA PRO A 14 34.55 74.05 12.16
C PRO A 14 34.31 72.63 11.62
N VAL A 15 35.05 71.66 12.16
CA VAL A 15 34.93 70.24 11.81
C VAL A 15 33.54 69.74 12.26
N PRO A 16 32.74 69.14 11.36
CA PRO A 16 31.47 68.55 11.75
C PRO A 16 31.68 67.34 12.68
N PRO A 17 30.74 67.05 13.60
CA PRO A 17 30.85 65.91 14.50
C PRO A 17 30.97 64.59 13.72
N PRO A 18 31.64 63.56 14.27
CA PRO A 18 31.84 62.29 13.58
C PRO A 18 30.47 61.65 13.27
N VAL A 19 30.20 61.45 11.99
CA VAL A 19 29.01 60.75 11.52
C VAL A 19 29.18 59.27 11.89
N MET A 20 28.40 58.78 12.84
CA MET A 20 28.32 57.35 13.12
C MET A 20 27.89 56.63 11.84
N ALA A 21 28.73 55.72 11.35
CA ALA A 21 28.38 54.84 10.24
C ALA A 21 27.13 54.01 10.62
N PRO A 22 26.17 53.83 9.70
CA PRO A 22 25.01 53.00 9.98
C PRO A 22 25.44 51.55 10.22
N ALA A 23 24.93 50.94 11.28
CA ALA A 23 25.16 49.52 11.56
C ALA A 23 24.68 48.67 10.37
N MET A 24 25.55 47.80 9.86
CA MET A 24 25.18 46.86 8.79
C MET A 24 24.04 45.96 9.30
N ALA A 25 22.97 45.86 8.53
CA ALA A 25 21.87 44.96 8.85
C ALA A 25 22.37 43.50 8.91
N PRO A 26 21.87 42.67 9.84
CA PRO A 26 22.27 41.26 9.90
C PRO A 26 21.87 40.55 8.60
N VAL A 27 22.85 39.86 8.00
CA VAL A 27 22.63 39.00 6.83
C VAL A 27 21.59 37.95 7.21
N ALA A 28 20.44 37.96 6.53
CA ALA A 28 19.41 36.95 6.72
C ALA A 28 20.00 35.57 6.36
N VAL A 29 20.04 34.68 7.34
CA VAL A 29 20.42 33.27 7.13
C VAL A 29 19.43 32.66 6.14
N PRO A 30 19.87 31.93 5.10
CA PRO A 30 18.95 31.25 4.19
C PRO A 30 18.03 30.31 4.97
N VAL A 31 16.72 30.60 4.95
CA VAL A 31 15.71 29.74 5.56
C VAL A 31 15.77 28.37 4.84
N PRO A 32 15.89 27.23 5.54
CA PRO A 32 15.81 25.93 4.92
C PRO A 32 14.51 25.82 4.13
N SER A 33 14.61 25.50 2.84
CA SER A 33 13.41 25.26 2.02
C SER A 33 12.56 24.17 2.67
N PRO A 34 11.22 24.31 2.69
CA PRO A 34 10.35 23.31 3.27
C PRO A 34 10.56 21.96 2.57
N THR A 35 10.99 20.96 3.34
CA THR A 35 11.13 19.58 2.86
C THR A 35 9.77 19.09 2.37
N ILE A 36 9.59 18.98 1.05
CA ILE A 36 8.39 18.36 0.47
C ILE A 36 8.33 16.91 1.00
N PRO A 37 7.25 16.50 1.69
CA PRO A 37 7.09 15.12 2.12
C PRO A 37 7.18 14.22 0.89
N LYS A 38 8.20 13.35 0.84
CA LYS A 38 8.36 12.40 -0.27
C LYS A 38 7.13 11.50 -0.28
N LEU A 39 6.26 11.69 -1.28
CA LEU A 39 5.06 10.87 -1.44
C LEU A 39 5.46 9.38 -1.41
N PRO A 40 4.75 8.53 -0.65
CA PRO A 40 5.09 7.12 -0.55
C PRO A 40 5.08 6.49 -1.94
N ILE A 41 6.18 5.81 -2.29
CA ILE A 41 6.34 5.14 -3.57
C ILE A 41 5.26 4.07 -3.70
N ARG A 42 4.42 4.22 -4.73
CA ARG A 42 3.35 3.27 -5.03
C ARG A 42 3.95 2.01 -5.60
N LYS A 43 3.68 0.87 -4.96
CA LYS A 43 4.11 -0.44 -5.45
C LYS A 43 2.93 -1.18 -6.08
N PRO A 44 3.15 -2.01 -7.12
CA PRO A 44 2.18 -3.01 -7.54
C PRO A 44 1.78 -3.93 -6.38
N VAL A 45 0.54 -4.40 -6.38
CA VAL A 45 -0.01 -5.23 -5.29
C VAL A 45 -0.04 -6.69 -5.68
N ALA A 46 0.61 -7.54 -4.90
CA ALA A 46 0.45 -8.99 -4.95
C ALA A 46 -0.37 -9.46 -3.76
N VAL A 47 -1.19 -10.50 -3.94
CA VAL A 47 -2.04 -11.04 -2.88
C VAL A 47 -1.86 -12.54 -2.77
N GLN A 48 -1.73 -13.03 -1.54
CA GLN A 48 -1.63 -14.46 -1.26
C GLN A 48 -2.67 -14.90 -0.23
N GLY A 49 -2.94 -16.20 -0.19
CA GLY A 49 -3.81 -16.80 0.81
C GLY A 49 -3.92 -18.31 0.63
N VAL A 50 -4.74 -18.93 1.47
CA VAL A 50 -4.98 -20.39 1.45
C VAL A 50 -6.47 -20.67 1.45
N VAL A 51 -6.89 -21.69 0.71
CA VAL A 51 -8.27 -22.20 0.71
C VAL A 51 -8.27 -23.62 1.24
N PHE A 52 -9.20 -23.90 2.14
CA PHE A 52 -9.41 -25.21 2.75
C PHE A 52 -10.73 -25.85 2.33
N CYS A 53 -10.80 -27.16 2.44
CA CYS A 53 -12.03 -27.92 2.56
C CYS A 53 -12.26 -28.24 4.03
N LYS A 54 -13.39 -27.81 4.58
CA LYS A 54 -13.75 -28.11 5.96
C LYS A 54 -14.06 -29.59 6.16
N SER A 55 -13.85 -30.07 7.37
CA SER A 55 -14.29 -31.41 7.78
C SER A 55 -15.82 -31.47 7.88
N CYS A 56 -16.39 -32.63 7.58
CA CYS A 56 -17.81 -32.91 7.77
C CYS A 56 -18.26 -32.71 9.22
N LYS A 57 -17.37 -32.99 10.19
CA LYS A 57 -17.63 -32.83 11.63
C LYS A 57 -18.00 -31.39 12.01
N TYR A 58 -17.41 -30.41 11.33
CA TYR A 58 -17.50 -28.99 11.68
C TYR A 58 -18.17 -28.15 10.57
N ILE A 59 -19.06 -28.76 9.78
CA ILE A 59 -19.69 -28.08 8.63
C ILE A 59 -20.48 -26.83 9.05
N LYS A 60 -21.05 -26.84 10.25
CA LYS A 60 -21.89 -25.76 10.82
C LYS A 60 -21.11 -24.70 11.61
N GLU A 61 -19.82 -24.92 11.87
CA GLU A 61 -19.01 -24.05 12.71
C GLU A 61 -18.00 -23.27 11.87
N ASP A 62 -17.68 -22.03 12.25
CA ASP A 62 -16.66 -21.23 11.55
C ASP A 62 -15.23 -21.60 12.01
N THR A 63 -14.87 -22.88 11.85
CA THR A 63 -13.56 -23.44 12.22
C THR A 63 -12.88 -24.12 11.04
N LEU A 64 -11.55 -24.21 11.12
CA LEU A 64 -10.69 -24.96 10.22
C LEU A 64 -10.14 -26.24 10.87
N GLN A 65 -10.72 -26.66 11.99
CA GLN A 65 -10.34 -27.92 12.63
C GLN A 65 -10.57 -29.10 11.68
N ASP A 66 -9.54 -29.95 11.54
CA ASP A 66 -9.48 -31.08 10.62
C ASP A 66 -9.72 -30.72 9.13
N ALA A 67 -9.61 -29.43 8.79
CA ALA A 67 -9.74 -28.99 7.42
C ALA A 67 -8.48 -29.34 6.62
N LYS A 68 -8.68 -29.69 5.34
CA LYS A 68 -7.59 -30.06 4.43
C LYS A 68 -7.39 -28.98 3.38
N PRO A 69 -6.16 -28.69 2.94
CA PRO A 69 -5.94 -27.75 1.86
C PRO A 69 -6.72 -28.16 0.60
N LEU A 70 -7.36 -27.19 -0.05
CA LEU A 70 -8.21 -27.44 -1.21
C LEU A 70 -7.49 -27.04 -2.50
N VAL A 71 -7.05 -28.05 -3.24
CA VAL A 71 -6.36 -27.91 -4.54
C VAL A 71 -7.35 -27.56 -5.64
N GLY A 72 -6.99 -26.62 -6.53
CA GLY A 72 -7.79 -26.30 -7.71
C GLY A 72 -9.00 -25.39 -7.48
N ALA A 73 -9.13 -24.78 -6.29
CA ALA A 73 -10.16 -23.79 -6.01
C ALA A 73 -9.79 -22.48 -6.69
N VAL A 74 -10.77 -21.78 -7.24
CA VAL A 74 -10.58 -20.47 -7.88
C VAL A 74 -10.98 -19.37 -6.92
N VAL A 75 -10.10 -18.41 -6.73
CA VAL A 75 -10.39 -17.14 -6.05
C VAL A 75 -10.37 -15.99 -7.04
N LYS A 76 -11.08 -14.92 -6.71
CA LYS A 76 -11.05 -13.68 -7.49
C LYS A 76 -10.78 -12.48 -6.58
N MET A 77 -9.83 -11.64 -6.97
CA MET A 77 -9.66 -10.29 -6.44
C MET A 77 -10.44 -9.32 -7.31
N VAL A 78 -11.27 -8.49 -6.67
CA VAL A 78 -12.03 -7.43 -7.32
C VAL A 78 -11.62 -6.10 -6.71
N CYS A 79 -11.13 -5.18 -7.53
CA CYS A 79 -10.78 -3.83 -7.13
C CYS A 79 -11.74 -2.82 -7.78
N TYR A 80 -12.54 -2.17 -6.95
CA TYR A 80 -13.51 -1.18 -7.39
C TYR A 80 -12.83 0.17 -7.64
N ASN A 81 -13.05 0.75 -8.82
CA ASN A 81 -12.60 2.10 -9.09
C ASN A 81 -13.68 3.09 -8.63
N THR A 82 -13.32 4.05 -7.77
CA THR A 82 -14.22 5.11 -7.31
C THR A 82 -14.80 5.93 -8.47
N ASN A 83 -14.03 6.11 -9.55
CA ASN A 83 -14.45 6.89 -10.72
C ASN A 83 -15.21 6.06 -11.77
N ARG A 84 -15.08 4.73 -11.75
CA ARG A 84 -15.74 3.81 -12.70
C ARG A 84 -16.19 2.52 -11.98
N PRO A 85 -17.18 2.59 -11.08
CA PRO A 85 -17.59 1.45 -10.26
C PRO A 85 -18.16 0.28 -11.10
N LYS A 86 -18.69 0.57 -12.29
CA LYS A 86 -19.24 -0.44 -13.23
C LYS A 86 -18.17 -1.33 -13.89
N PHE A 87 -16.89 -0.95 -13.83
CA PHE A 87 -15.80 -1.67 -14.50
C PHE A 87 -14.65 -1.94 -13.50
N PRO A 88 -14.85 -2.82 -12.51
CA PRO A 88 -13.80 -3.16 -11.57
C PRO A 88 -12.68 -3.94 -12.26
N ILE A 89 -11.47 -3.83 -11.72
CA ILE A 89 -10.37 -4.69 -12.12
C ILE A 89 -10.58 -6.04 -11.44
N VAL A 90 -10.63 -7.11 -12.22
CA VAL A 90 -10.79 -8.48 -11.74
C VAL A 90 -9.54 -9.28 -12.07
N MET A 91 -9.01 -9.99 -11.07
CA MET A 91 -7.91 -10.92 -11.23
C MET A 91 -8.29 -12.24 -10.56
N THR A 92 -7.87 -13.36 -11.13
CA THR A 92 -8.16 -14.70 -10.59
C THR A 92 -6.88 -15.45 -10.30
N ALA A 93 -6.94 -16.36 -9.34
CA ALA A 93 -5.90 -17.34 -9.10
C ALA A 93 -6.53 -18.69 -8.73
N THR A 94 -5.80 -19.75 -9.05
CA THR A 94 -6.17 -21.13 -8.71
C THR A 94 -5.23 -21.64 -7.63
N THR A 95 -5.77 -22.35 -6.65
CA THR A 95 -4.96 -22.90 -5.57
C THR A 95 -4.12 -24.09 -6.01
N ASP A 96 -2.91 -24.16 -5.47
CA ASP A 96 -1.95 -25.24 -5.67
C ASP A 96 -2.23 -26.46 -4.78
N LYS A 97 -1.30 -27.42 -4.78
CA LYS A 97 -1.36 -28.65 -3.96
C LYS A 97 -1.49 -28.42 -2.45
N ASN A 98 -1.05 -27.26 -1.96
CA ASN A 98 -1.12 -26.86 -0.56
C ASN A 98 -2.33 -25.96 -0.29
N GLY A 99 -3.28 -25.88 -1.23
CA GLY A 99 -4.41 -24.96 -1.14
C GLY A 99 -4.02 -23.49 -1.22
N TYR A 100 -2.75 -23.19 -1.52
CA TYR A 100 -2.20 -21.84 -1.55
C TYR A 100 -2.49 -21.21 -2.91
N PHE A 101 -2.83 -19.91 -2.92
CA PHE A 101 -2.95 -19.13 -4.14
C PHE A 101 -2.10 -17.87 -4.05
N PHE A 102 -1.62 -17.44 -5.21
CA PHE A 102 -0.91 -16.18 -5.40
C PHE A 102 -1.50 -15.43 -6.59
N ILE A 103 -2.00 -14.22 -6.35
CA ILE A 103 -2.42 -13.28 -7.37
C ILE A 103 -1.21 -12.36 -7.62
N PRO A 104 -0.55 -12.46 -8.78
CA PRO A 104 0.67 -11.71 -9.06
C PRO A 104 0.41 -10.21 -9.17
N PRO A 105 1.44 -9.38 -8.96
CA PRO A 105 1.32 -7.94 -9.13
C PRO A 105 0.95 -7.55 -10.56
N THR A 106 0.19 -6.46 -10.68
CA THR A 106 -0.18 -5.86 -11.97
C THR A 106 0.07 -4.35 -11.95
N LYS A 107 0.32 -3.76 -13.12
CA LYS A 107 0.43 -2.30 -13.28
C LYS A 107 -0.88 -1.57 -13.00
N LYS A 108 -2.02 -2.27 -13.01
CA LYS A 108 -3.36 -1.67 -12.83
C LYS A 108 -3.76 -1.46 -11.37
N VAL A 109 -3.12 -2.17 -10.44
CA VAL A 109 -3.47 -2.15 -9.01
C VAL A 109 -2.20 -1.84 -8.22
N THR A 110 -2.20 -0.68 -7.57
CA THR A 110 -1.10 -0.24 -6.71
C THR A 110 -1.56 -0.13 -5.27
N THR A 111 -0.62 0.06 -4.34
CA THR A 111 -0.90 0.27 -2.91
C THR A 111 -1.88 1.43 -2.63
N TYR A 112 -2.11 2.33 -3.59
CA TYR A 112 -3.06 3.43 -3.45
C TYR A 112 -4.50 2.93 -3.27
N GLY A 113 -4.99 2.99 -2.03
CA GLY A 113 -6.34 2.55 -1.68
C GLY A 113 -6.62 1.07 -1.95
N ALA A 114 -5.58 0.23 -2.05
CA ALA A 114 -5.76 -1.21 -2.30
C ALA A 114 -6.58 -1.87 -1.18
N GLN A 115 -6.31 -1.51 0.06
CA GLN A 115 -7.00 -2.09 1.22
C GLN A 115 -8.47 -1.70 1.32
N THR A 116 -8.86 -0.53 0.79
CA THR A 116 -10.24 -0.04 0.85
C THR A 116 -11.05 -0.44 -0.37
N ARG A 117 -10.40 -0.53 -1.54
CA ARG A 117 -11.07 -0.74 -2.83
C ARG A 117 -11.00 -2.17 -3.34
N CYS A 118 -10.04 -2.96 -2.89
CA CYS A 118 -9.88 -4.35 -3.30
C CYS A 118 -10.41 -5.32 -2.25
N ARG A 119 -11.06 -6.38 -2.72
CA ARG A 119 -11.51 -7.50 -1.90
C ARG A 119 -11.24 -8.82 -2.62
N VAL A 120 -10.96 -9.88 -1.88
CA VAL A 120 -10.78 -11.23 -2.43
C VAL A 120 -11.93 -12.14 -2.02
N PHE A 121 -12.43 -12.92 -2.98
CA PHE A 121 -13.61 -13.78 -2.85
C PHE A 121 -13.28 -15.20 -3.31
N LEU A 122 -13.97 -16.18 -2.73
CA LEU A 122 -14.13 -17.48 -3.35
C LEU A 122 -14.94 -17.32 -4.64
N ALA A 123 -14.42 -17.87 -5.75
CA ALA A 123 -15.05 -17.78 -7.06
C ALA A 123 -15.63 -19.12 -7.50
N ALA A 124 -14.86 -20.19 -7.42
CA ALA A 124 -15.32 -21.52 -7.82
C ALA A 124 -14.63 -22.62 -7.01
N ALA A 125 -15.39 -23.68 -6.74
CA ALA A 125 -14.84 -24.93 -6.22
C ALA A 125 -14.12 -25.73 -7.33
N PRO A 126 -13.15 -26.59 -6.99
CA PRO A 126 -12.50 -27.45 -7.97
C PRO A 126 -13.49 -28.44 -8.60
N LYS A 127 -13.32 -28.70 -9.90
CA LYS A 127 -14.12 -29.72 -10.60
C LYS A 127 -13.91 -31.10 -9.96
N GLY A 128 -14.99 -31.84 -9.75
CA GLY A 128 -14.95 -33.18 -9.14
C GLY A 128 -14.71 -33.21 -7.62
N SER A 129 -14.46 -32.07 -6.96
CA SER A 129 -14.28 -32.03 -5.51
C SER A 129 -15.60 -32.29 -4.77
N LYS A 130 -15.51 -32.91 -3.59
CA LYS A 130 -16.62 -33.01 -2.62
C LYS A 130 -16.87 -31.68 -1.90
N CYS A 131 -15.94 -30.73 -1.97
CA CYS A 131 -15.96 -29.45 -1.27
C CYS A 131 -16.43 -28.37 -2.22
N LYS A 132 -17.76 -28.19 -2.30
CA LYS A 132 -18.40 -27.32 -3.31
C LYS A 132 -19.14 -26.13 -2.73
N LEU A 133 -19.45 -26.13 -1.44
CA LEU A 133 -20.29 -25.11 -0.83
C LEU A 133 -19.42 -23.97 -0.30
N PRO A 134 -19.40 -22.78 -0.92
CA PRO A 134 -18.58 -21.69 -0.42
C PRO A 134 -19.04 -21.29 0.99
N THR A 135 -18.10 -20.90 1.85
CA THR A 135 -18.41 -20.36 3.17
C THR A 135 -18.00 -18.89 3.26
N ASN A 136 -18.61 -18.15 4.18
CA ASN A 136 -18.18 -16.79 4.47
C ASN A 136 -17.06 -16.73 5.51
N LEU A 137 -16.37 -17.83 5.79
CA LEU A 137 -15.24 -17.85 6.71
C LEU A 137 -14.19 -16.83 6.25
N HIS A 138 -13.79 -15.94 7.17
CA HIS A 138 -12.90 -14.80 6.91
C HIS A 138 -13.28 -13.93 5.70
N GLY A 139 -14.58 -13.86 5.38
CA GLY A 139 -15.08 -13.05 4.26
C GLY A 139 -15.01 -13.75 2.90
N GLY A 140 -14.91 -15.08 2.84
CA GLY A 140 -14.85 -15.82 1.57
C GLY A 140 -15.98 -15.50 0.57
N ILE A 141 -17.19 -15.18 1.04
CA ILE A 141 -18.34 -14.78 0.19
C ILE A 141 -18.50 -13.26 0.12
N ARG A 142 -18.41 -12.56 1.26
CA ARG A 142 -18.61 -11.09 1.33
C ARG A 142 -17.42 -10.28 0.79
N GLY A 143 -16.28 -10.93 0.61
CA GLY A 143 -15.02 -10.34 0.20
C GLY A 143 -14.14 -10.00 1.40
N ALA A 144 -12.93 -10.53 1.41
CA ALA A 144 -11.93 -10.25 2.44
C ALA A 144 -11.07 -9.04 2.07
N TYR A 145 -10.81 -8.19 3.06
CA TYR A 145 -9.90 -7.06 2.92
C TYR A 145 -8.44 -7.51 2.91
N LEU A 146 -7.64 -6.82 2.09
CA LEU A 146 -6.21 -7.07 1.97
C LEU A 146 -5.49 -6.60 3.25
N LYS A 147 -4.69 -7.50 3.86
CA LYS A 147 -3.84 -7.19 5.02
C LYS A 147 -2.37 -7.13 4.58
N PRO A 148 -1.65 -6.02 4.79
CA PRO A 148 -0.23 -5.92 4.43
C PRO A 148 0.59 -7.01 5.12
N THR A 149 1.59 -7.51 4.42
CA THR A 149 2.51 -8.53 4.95
C THR A 149 3.91 -8.29 4.43
N LYS A 150 4.91 -8.61 5.24
CA LYS A 150 6.31 -8.51 4.84
C LYS A 150 6.71 -9.78 4.08
N PRO A 151 7.26 -9.67 2.86
CA PRO A 151 7.84 -10.82 2.18
C PRO A 151 9.11 -11.28 2.89
N ALA A 152 9.45 -12.57 2.75
CA ALA A 152 10.65 -13.14 3.35
C ALA A 152 11.95 -12.58 2.73
N THR A 153 11.89 -12.21 1.44
CA THR A 153 12.99 -11.59 0.70
C THR A 153 12.54 -10.25 0.10
N PRO A 154 13.47 -9.33 -0.22
CA PRO A 154 13.13 -8.09 -0.91
C PRO A 154 12.47 -8.36 -2.26
N VAL A 155 11.34 -7.70 -2.50
CA VAL A 155 10.59 -7.75 -3.77
C VAL A 155 10.17 -6.34 -4.21
N ASP A 156 9.88 -6.18 -5.50
CA ASP A 156 9.49 -4.94 -6.14
C ASP A 156 7.98 -4.61 -6.02
N PHE A 157 7.20 -5.52 -5.44
CA PHE A 157 5.78 -5.34 -5.14
C PHE A 157 5.49 -5.22 -3.64
N ALA A 158 4.27 -4.82 -3.30
CA ALA A 158 3.74 -4.90 -1.94
C ALA A 158 2.93 -6.20 -1.80
N LEU A 159 3.28 -7.01 -0.80
CA LEU A 159 2.62 -8.28 -0.53
C LEU A 159 1.48 -8.08 0.47
N TYR A 160 0.31 -8.62 0.15
CA TYR A 160 -0.86 -8.65 1.02
C TYR A 160 -1.33 -10.09 1.22
N THR A 161 -1.92 -10.36 2.38
CA THR A 161 -2.54 -11.63 2.72
C THR A 161 -4.04 -11.46 2.93
N VAL A 162 -4.80 -12.52 2.67
CA VAL A 162 -6.24 -12.63 2.93
C VAL A 162 -6.58 -14.02 3.45
N GLY A 163 -7.77 -14.18 4.04
CA GLY A 163 -8.23 -15.47 4.51
C GLY A 163 -7.47 -15.96 5.76
N PRO A 164 -7.43 -17.28 6.01
CA PRO A 164 -7.75 -18.37 5.08
C PRO A 164 -9.24 -18.50 4.71
N PHE A 165 -9.56 -19.01 3.53
CA PHE A 165 -10.95 -19.27 3.11
C PHE A 165 -11.29 -20.75 3.20
N ALA A 166 -12.59 -21.06 3.11
CA ALA A 166 -12.99 -22.45 3.03
C ALA A 166 -14.26 -22.72 2.22
N PHE A 167 -14.30 -23.92 1.65
CA PHE A 167 -15.53 -24.56 1.19
C PHE A 167 -15.95 -25.64 2.20
N ASN A 168 -17.25 -25.75 2.40
CA ASN A 168 -17.87 -26.89 3.06
C ASN A 168 -18.00 -28.07 2.07
N PRO A 169 -17.87 -29.31 2.57
CA PRO A 169 -18.23 -30.50 1.82
C PRO A 169 -19.73 -30.52 1.52
N ILE A 170 -20.14 -31.20 0.45
CA ILE A 170 -21.54 -31.46 0.18
C ILE A 170 -22.05 -32.41 1.29
N PRO A 171 -23.18 -32.12 1.98
CA PRO A 171 -23.66 -32.94 3.08
C PRO A 171 -23.84 -34.43 2.73
N SER A 172 -24.32 -34.75 1.53
CA SER A 172 -24.48 -36.14 1.08
C SER A 172 -23.16 -36.88 0.84
N SER A 173 -22.04 -36.17 0.73
CA SER A 173 -20.71 -36.75 0.60
C SER A 173 -20.05 -37.02 1.95
N CYS A 174 -20.66 -36.54 3.05
CA CYS A 174 -20.22 -36.78 4.41
C CYS A 174 -20.79 -38.11 4.91
N LYS A 175 -19.89 -38.99 5.37
CA LYS A 175 -20.26 -40.15 6.17
C LYS A 175 -20.15 -39.71 7.63
N TYR A 176 -21.28 -39.67 8.32
CA TYR A 176 -21.35 -39.34 9.75
C TYR A 176 -21.39 -40.63 10.56
#